data_AF-A0A963XU31-F1
#
_entry.id   AF-A0A963XU31-F1
#
_cell.length_a   1.000
_cell.length_b   1.000
_cell.length_c   1.000
_cell.angle_alpha   90.00
_cell.angle_beta   90.00
_cell.angle_gamma   90.00
#
_symmetry.space_group_name_H-M   'P 1'
#
loop_
_entity.id
_entity.type
_entity.pdbx_description
1 polymer ?
#
loop_
_entity_poly.entity_id
_entity_poly.type
_entity_poly.pdbx_seq_one_letter_code
_entity_poly.pdbx_strand_id
1 'polypeptide(L)' 'MSEKLATWRHLAEKELKGKSPDTLTWATLEGIRVKPLYTEADTAGLAHMGSVPGFAPFTRGVRATMYAGRPWTIRQYA' A
#
# COMPACT_ATOMS: atom_id res chain seq x y z
N MET A 1 -2.41 1.76 -19.78
CA MET A 1 -2.50 1.18 -18.42
C MET A 1 -3.42 -0.04 -18.39
N SER A 2 -4.68 0.08 -18.84
CA SER A 2 -5.64 -1.04 -18.88
C SER A 2 -5.13 -2.30 -19.60
N GLU A 3 -4.47 -2.14 -20.75
CA GLU A 3 -3.87 -3.24 -21.53
C GLU A 3 -2.82 -4.08 -20.75
N LYS A 4 -1.96 -3.42 -19.96
CA LYS A 4 -0.93 -4.11 -19.17
C LYS A 4 -1.56 -4.90 -18.02
N LEU A 5 -2.61 -4.37 -17.40
CA LEU A 5 -3.36 -5.04 -16.34
C LEU A 5 -4.11 -6.26 -16.88
N ALA A 6 -4.74 -6.15 -18.05
CA ALA A 6 -5.40 -7.28 -18.71
C ALA A 6 -4.39 -8.39 -19.06
N THR A 7 -3.25 -8.01 -19.64
CA THR A 7 -2.14 -8.93 -19.93
C THR A 7 -1.64 -9.63 -18.67
N TRP A 8 -1.42 -8.87 -17.58
CA TRP A 8 -1.02 -9.44 -16.30
C TRP A 8 -2.05 -10.44 -15.77
N ARG A 9 -3.34 -10.10 -15.82
CA ARG A 9 -4.41 -10.97 -15.32
C ARG A 9 -4.41 -12.31 -16.07
N HIS A 10 -4.27 -12.26 -17.39
CA HIS A 10 -4.17 -13.46 -18.22
C HIS A 10 -2.95 -14.34 -17.88
N LEU A 11 -1.79 -13.72 -17.68
CA LEU A 11 -0.58 -14.45 -17.26
C LEU A 11 -0.75 -15.08 -15.88
N ALA A 12 -1.30 -14.34 -14.92
CA ALA A 12 -1.55 -14.84 -13.57
C ALA A 12 -2.56 -16.01 -13.58
N GLU A 13 -3.62 -15.94 -14.37
CA GLU A 13 -4.58 -17.05 -14.55
C GLU A 13 -3.88 -18.31 -15.10
N LYS A 14 -2.99 -18.14 -16.08
CA LYS A 14 -2.21 -19.24 -16.65
C LYS A 14 -1.30 -19.89 -15.61
N GLU A 15 -0.59 -19.09 -14.82
CA GLU A 15 0.30 -19.58 -13.76
C GLU A 15 -0.47 -20.28 -12.63
N LEU A 16 -1.68 -19.80 -12.33
CA LEU A 16 -2.59 -20.39 -11.34
C LEU A 16 -3.40 -21.58 -11.88
N LYS A 17 -3.03 -22.11 -13.06
CA LYS A 17 -3.67 -23.27 -13.69
C LYS A 17 -5.18 -23.07 -13.88
N GLY A 18 -5.58 -21.87 -14.31
CA GLY A 18 -6.97 -21.50 -14.58
C GLY A 18 -7.75 -20.98 -13.38
N LYS A 19 -7.15 -20.88 -12.19
CA LYS A 19 -7.79 -20.20 -11.06
C LYS A 19 -7.68 -18.68 -11.22
N SER A 20 -8.71 -17.96 -10.78
CA SER A 20 -8.70 -16.49 -10.79
C SER A 20 -7.56 -15.95 -9.90
N PRO A 21 -6.85 -14.88 -10.30
CA PRO A 21 -5.88 -14.19 -9.45
C PRO A 21 -6.52 -13.64 -8.17
N ASP A 22 -7.84 -13.47 -8.15
CA ASP A 22 -8.57 -13.03 -6.97
C ASP A 22 -8.47 -14.04 -5.82
N THR A 23 -8.15 -15.32 -6.09
CA THR A 23 -7.87 -16.32 -5.02
C THR A 23 -6.61 -16.01 -4.21
N LEU A 24 -5.75 -15.13 -4.71
CA LEU A 24 -4.56 -14.64 -4.01
C LEU A 24 -4.85 -13.46 -3.08
N THR A 25 -6.12 -13.00 -3.01
CA THR A 25 -6.52 -11.92 -2.11
C THR A 25 -6.31 -12.35 -0.66
N TRP A 26 -5.52 -11.58 0.08
CA TRP A 26 -5.30 -11.83 1.50
C TRP A 26 -6.36 -11.09 2.33
N ALA A 27 -7.13 -11.85 3.12
CA ALA A 27 -7.98 -11.28 4.16
C ALA A 27 -7.13 -11.06 5.42
N THR A 28 -6.84 -9.80 5.75
CA THR A 28 -6.11 -9.48 6.97
C THR A 28 -6.99 -9.70 8.20
N LEU A 29 -6.37 -9.75 9.39
CA LEU A 29 -7.09 -9.92 10.66
C LEU A 29 -8.03 -8.75 10.96
N GLU A 30 -7.76 -7.59 10.37
CA GLU A 30 -8.57 -6.37 10.46
C GLU A 30 -9.77 -6.39 9.50
N GLY A 31 -9.97 -7.47 8.73
CA GLY A 31 -11.07 -7.60 7.77
C GLY A 31 -10.86 -6.86 6.45
N ILE A 32 -9.62 -6.43 6.17
CA ILE A 32 -9.27 -5.73 4.93
C ILE A 32 -8.85 -6.76 3.88
N ARG A 33 -9.38 -6.61 2.66
CA ARG A 33 -8.99 -7.44 1.51
C ARG A 33 -7.83 -6.80 0.76
N VAL A 34 -6.64 -7.41 0.87
CA VAL A 34 -5.42 -6.96 0.18
C VAL A 34 -5.36 -7.58 -1.20
N LYS A 35 -5.35 -6.74 -2.23
CA LYS A 35 -5.24 -7.18 -3.63
C LYS A 35 -3.86 -7.79 -3.89
N PRO A 36 -3.74 -8.77 -4.80
CA PRO A 36 -2.45 -9.35 -5.17
C PRO A 36 -1.56 -8.39 -5.98
N LEU A 37 -2.12 -7.32 -6.53
CA LEU A 37 -1.41 -6.28 -7.25
C LEU A 37 -2.10 -4.93 -7.03
N TYR A 38 -1.29 -3.89 -6.80
CA TYR A 38 -1.71 -2.49 -6.75
C TYR A 38 -0.97 -1.69 -7.80
N THR A 39 -1.59 -0.63 -8.30
CA THR A 39 -1.08 0.25 -9.35
C THR A 39 -1.25 1.72 -8.98
N GLU A 40 -0.73 2.62 -9.81
CA GLU A 40 -0.99 4.06 -9.69
C GLU A 40 -2.48 4.41 -9.70
N ALA A 41 -3.33 3.60 -10.34
CA ALA A 41 -4.77 3.81 -10.33
C ALA A 41 -5.38 3.61 -8.93
N ASP A 42 -4.76 2.76 -8.09
CA ASP A 42 -5.23 2.51 -6.73
C ASP A 42 -4.86 3.63 -5.75
N THR A 43 -3.94 4.51 -6.13
CA THR A 43 -3.56 5.71 -5.35
C THR A 43 -4.15 7.00 -5.92
N ALA A 44 -4.82 6.92 -7.07
CA ALA A 44 -5.47 8.06 -7.71
C ALA A 44 -6.55 8.67 -6.79
N GLY A 45 -6.49 9.99 -6.58
CA GLY A 45 -7.48 10.72 -5.78
C GLY A 45 -7.33 10.59 -4.26
N LEU A 46 -6.28 9.93 -3.76
CA LEU A 46 -5.98 9.92 -2.33
C LEU A 46 -5.63 11.34 -1.86
N ALA A 47 -6.42 11.88 -0.92
CA ALA A 47 -6.34 13.27 -0.46
C ALA A 47 -4.97 13.70 0.11
N HIS A 48 -4.14 12.74 0.54
CA HIS A 48 -2.88 12.99 1.23
C HIS A 48 -1.62 12.80 0.37
N MET A 49 -1.75 12.47 -0.92
CA MET A 49 -0.58 12.16 -1.79
C MET A 49 0.39 13.33 -1.98
N GLY A 50 -0.07 14.57 -1.83
CA GLY A 50 0.75 15.79 -1.87
C GLY A 50 1.14 16.33 -0.50
N SER A 51 0.79 15.66 0.60
CA SER A 51 1.07 16.16 1.95
C SER A 51 2.57 16.04 2.29
N VAL A 52 3.00 16.88 3.23
CA VAL A 52 4.36 16.90 3.79
C VAL A 52 4.32 16.64 5.30
N PRO A 53 5.34 15.99 5.88
CA PRO A 53 5.38 15.72 7.32
C PRO A 53 5.43 17.03 8.12
N GLY A 54 4.90 17.02 9.34
CA GLY A 54 4.84 18.20 10.20
C GLY A 54 3.60 19.09 10.00
N PHE A 55 2.71 18.75 9.07
CA PHE A 55 1.46 19.49 8.81
C PHE A 55 0.24 18.57 8.91
N ALA A 56 -0.89 19.12 9.36
CA ALA A 56 -2.15 18.39 9.47
C ALA A 56 -2.59 17.82 8.09
N PRO A 57 -3.19 16.61 8.04
CA PRO A 57 -3.58 15.74 9.16
C PRO A 57 -2.44 14.83 9.67
N PHE A 58 -1.18 15.16 9.39
CA PHE A 58 0.01 14.47 9.88
C PHE A 58 0.16 13.02 9.40
N THR A 59 -0.48 12.64 8.29
CA THR A 59 -0.39 11.29 7.70
C THR A 59 1.05 10.85 7.44
N ARG A 60 1.95 11.79 7.10
CA ARG A 60 3.38 11.51 6.85
C ARG A 60 4.28 11.71 8.09
N GLY A 61 3.70 12.02 9.24
CA GLY A 61 4.40 12.24 10.50
C GLY A 61 4.20 13.65 11.08
N VAL A 62 4.42 13.76 12.39
CA VAL A 62 4.16 14.99 13.18
C VAL A 62 5.32 15.98 13.20
N ARG A 63 6.51 15.60 12.71
CA ARG A 63 7.71 16.46 12.66
C ARG A 63 8.16 16.62 11.21
N ALA A 64 8.53 17.83 10.79
CA ALA A 64 8.98 18.08 9.42
C ALA A 64 10.20 17.25 9.01
N THR A 65 11.12 16.97 9.95
CA THR A 65 12.38 16.23 9.68
C THR A 65 12.35 14.75 10.07
N MET A 66 11.30 14.31 10.79
CA MET A 66 11.15 12.95 11.32
C MET A 66 12.48 12.34 11.84
N TYR A 67 12.80 11.12 11.43
CA TYR A 67 13.97 10.38 11.90
C TYR A 67 15.27 10.76 11.19
N ALA A 68 15.22 11.58 10.14
CA ALA A 68 16.42 12.18 9.57
C ALA A 68 17.01 13.25 10.50
N GLY A 69 16.17 13.94 11.30
CA GLY A 69 16.61 14.90 12.30
C GLY A 69 16.87 14.29 13.68
N ARG A 70 15.98 13.43 14.16
CA ARG A 70 16.14 12.72 15.44
C ARG A 70 15.51 11.32 15.37
N PRO A 71 16.28 10.23 15.56
CA PRO A 71 15.75 8.87 15.55
C PRO A 71 14.64 8.64 16.59
N TRP A 72 13.86 7.57 16.41
CA TRP A 72 12.89 7.16 17.42
C TRP A 72 13.59 6.77 18.72
N THR A 73 12.90 6.96 19.84
CA THR A 73 13.44 6.59 21.15
C THR A 73 13.30 5.08 21.36
N ILE A 74 14.40 4.39 21.66
CA ILE A 74 14.35 3.01 22.14
C ILE A 74 13.82 3.06 23.59
N ARG A 75 12.66 2.46 23.84
CA ARG A 75 12.04 2.43 25.16
C ARG A 75 11.84 0.98 25.60
N GLN A 76 12.78 0.48 26.40
CA GLN A 76 12.64 -0.79 27.10
C GLN A 76 11.82 -0.56 28.36
N TYR A 77 10.84 -1.41 28.60
CA TYR A 77 10.10 -1.44 29.85
C TYR A 77 10.83 -2.42 30.78
N ALA A 78 11.26 -1.92 31.93
CA ALA A 78 11.94 -2.68 32.98
C ALA A 78 11.01 -2.81 34.19
#